data_AF-A0A182SBA8-F1
#
_entry.id   AF-A0A182SBA8-F1
#
_cell.length_a   1.000
_cell.length_b   1.000
_cell.length_c   1.000
_cell.angle_alpha   90.00
_cell.angle_beta   90.00
_cell.angle_gamma   90.00
#
_symmetry.space_group_name_H-M   'P 1'
#
loop_
_entity.id
_entity.type
_entity.pdbx_description
1 polymer ?
#
loop_
_entity_poly.entity_id
_entity_poly.type
_entity_poly.pdbx_seq_one_letter_code
_entity_poly.pdbx_strand_id
1 'polypeptide(L)'
;MHLRLLLCGVCCLLTVGGALKHHILTKSWDEAQSDCLEYLRIESSRAKPYISHQYEDDQTTKELLFCILLNLRVYQATQNVPRVELMRQFFTPDAGDTMHVNRTNECLRRVQIPLKENSSCGKPYLGAIESANGMFRCFYYYYGNLNRSAVELLPTMLERQQIQQECAKIVGIPEGLLRCGSHLKNHPLYSNFSHCVMLRSGSSTMALDENLRNSLNVIKA
;
A
#
# COMPACT_ATOMS: atom_id res chain seq x y z
N MET A 1 -38.43 -22.40 0.78
CA MET A 1 -37.84 -21.59 -0.31
C MET A 1 -37.07 -20.34 0.18
N HIS A 2 -37.27 -19.87 1.42
CA HIS A 2 -36.56 -18.68 1.95
C HIS A 2 -35.10 -18.92 2.39
N LEU A 3 -34.74 -20.15 2.77
CA LEU A 3 -33.38 -20.48 3.22
C LEU A 3 -32.32 -20.41 2.10
N ARG A 4 -32.72 -20.69 0.85
CA ARG A 4 -31.81 -20.66 -0.32
C ARG A 4 -31.54 -19.23 -0.83
N LEU A 5 -32.45 -18.28 -0.61
CA LEU A 5 -32.24 -16.86 -0.94
C LEU A 5 -31.29 -16.18 0.05
N LEU A 6 -31.35 -16.52 1.34
CA LEU A 6 -30.44 -16.00 2.37
C LEU A 6 -28.99 -16.42 2.14
N LEU A 7 -28.75 -17.69 1.77
CA LEU A 7 -27.42 -18.20 1.43
C LEU A 7 -26.80 -17.53 0.20
N CYS A 8 -27.62 -17.17 -0.80
CA CYS A 8 -27.14 -16.49 -2.01
C CYS A 8 -26.79 -15.01 -1.73
N GLY A 9 -27.58 -14.33 -0.89
CA GLY A 9 -27.33 -12.95 -0.47
C GLY A 9 -26.08 -12.80 0.40
N VAL A 10 -25.83 -13.73 1.33
CA VAL A 10 -24.61 -13.75 2.15
C VAL A 10 -23.37 -14.05 1.31
N CYS A 11 -23.46 -14.96 0.32
CA CYS A 11 -22.34 -15.27 -0.57
C CYS A 11 -21.95 -14.06 -1.45
N CYS A 12 -22.93 -13.31 -1.99
CA CYS A 12 -22.65 -12.12 -2.80
C CYS A 12 -22.07 -10.96 -1.98
N LEU A 13 -22.48 -10.80 -0.71
CA LEU A 13 -21.92 -9.76 0.15
C LEU A 13 -20.46 -10.05 0.56
N LEU A 14 -20.11 -11.32 0.78
CA LEU A 14 -18.75 -11.75 1.12
C LEU A 14 -17.77 -11.58 -0.06
N THR A 15 -18.21 -11.86 -1.29
CA THR A 15 -17.35 -11.71 -2.48
C THR A 15 -17.09 -10.24 -2.83
N VAL A 16 -18.08 -9.36 -2.67
CA VAL A 16 -17.92 -7.92 -2.93
C VAL A 16 -17.06 -7.24 -1.86
N GLY A 17 -17.20 -7.64 -0.58
CA GLY A 17 -16.36 -7.14 0.51
C GLY A 17 -14.88 -7.50 0.34
N GLY A 18 -14.58 -8.73 -0.11
CA GLY A 18 -13.22 -9.16 -0.42
C GLY A 18 -12.60 -8.42 -1.60
N ALA A 19 -13.37 -8.22 -2.68
CA ALA A 19 -12.90 -7.47 -3.86
C ALA A 19 -12.57 -6.00 -3.53
N LEU A 20 -13.37 -5.35 -2.67
CA LEU A 20 -13.13 -3.96 -2.28
C LEU A 20 -11.91 -3.81 -1.36
N LYS A 21 -11.57 -4.82 -0.53
CA LYS A 21 -10.43 -4.80 0.38
C LYS A 21 -9.10 -4.52 -0.33
N HIS A 22 -8.90 -5.11 -1.51
CA HIS A 22 -7.71 -4.92 -2.34
C HIS A 22 -7.54 -3.50 -2.89
N HIS A 23 -8.62 -2.71 -2.87
CA HIS A 23 -8.67 -1.37 -3.46
C HIS A 23 -8.57 -0.23 -2.44
N ILE A 24 -8.38 -0.56 -1.16
CA ILE A 24 -8.15 0.39 -0.07
C ILE A 24 -6.67 0.77 -0.04
N LEU A 25 -6.35 2.07 -0.09
CA LEU A 25 -4.96 2.55 -0.09
C LEU A 25 -4.25 2.41 1.26
N THR A 26 -4.98 2.61 2.36
CA THR A 26 -4.42 2.57 3.71
C THR A 26 -4.51 1.14 4.23
N LYS A 27 -3.35 0.53 4.52
CA LYS A 27 -3.25 -0.86 4.96
C LYS A 27 -2.26 -0.98 6.12
N SER A 28 -2.52 -1.92 7.01
CA SER A 28 -1.48 -2.48 7.87
C SER A 28 -0.53 -3.39 7.09
N TRP A 29 0.60 -3.69 7.71
CA TRP A 29 1.52 -4.68 7.15
C TRP A 29 0.85 -6.03 6.94
N ASP A 30 0.05 -6.49 7.92
CA ASP A 30 -0.63 -7.78 7.87
C ASP A 30 -1.71 -7.81 6.78
N GLU A 31 -2.41 -6.69 6.56
CA GLU A 31 -3.37 -6.57 5.46
C GLU A 31 -2.69 -6.62 4.09
N ALA A 32 -1.60 -5.86 3.91
CA ALA A 32 -0.82 -5.88 2.67
C ALA A 32 -0.19 -7.26 2.42
N GLN A 33 0.31 -7.91 3.46
CA GLN A 33 0.86 -9.26 3.39
C GLN A 33 -0.22 -10.27 3.00
N SER A 34 -1.39 -10.24 3.64
CA SER A 34 -2.51 -11.12 3.31
C SER A 34 -2.89 -10.99 1.83
N ASP A 35 -2.96 -9.76 1.32
CA ASP A 35 -3.32 -9.50 -0.07
C ASP A 35 -2.23 -10.02 -1.03
N CYS A 36 -0.95 -9.82 -0.69
CA CYS A 36 0.17 -10.29 -1.51
C CYS A 36 0.34 -11.80 -1.52
N LEU A 37 0.04 -12.50 -0.42
CA LEU A 37 -0.01 -13.96 -0.39
C LEU A 37 -1.04 -14.49 -1.40
N GLU A 38 -2.19 -13.82 -1.50
CA GLU A 38 -3.22 -14.15 -2.48
C GLU A 38 -2.78 -13.82 -3.92
N TYR A 39 -2.23 -12.62 -4.16
CA TYR A 39 -1.76 -12.21 -5.49
C TYR A 39 -0.68 -13.14 -6.05
N LEU A 40 0.27 -13.55 -5.21
CA LEU A 40 1.36 -14.44 -5.57
C LEU A 40 0.97 -15.92 -5.49
N ARG A 41 -0.26 -16.23 -5.07
CA ARG A 41 -0.78 -17.60 -4.90
C ARG A 41 0.12 -18.47 -4.02
N ILE A 42 0.64 -17.88 -2.94
CA ILE A 42 1.44 -18.60 -1.95
C ILE A 42 0.50 -19.47 -1.12
N GLU A 43 0.69 -20.79 -1.18
CA GLU A 43 -0.13 -21.74 -0.45
C GLU A 43 -0.10 -21.50 1.07
N SER A 44 -1.22 -21.76 1.75
CA SER A 44 -1.36 -21.58 3.20
C SER A 44 -0.34 -22.39 4.02
N SER A 45 0.09 -23.55 3.50
CA SER A 45 1.15 -24.38 4.08
C SER A 45 2.49 -23.64 4.15
N ARG A 46 2.82 -22.88 3.10
CA ARG A 46 4.04 -22.07 2.96
C ARG A 46 3.92 -20.67 3.55
N ALA A 47 2.70 -20.18 3.80
CA ALA A 47 2.45 -18.86 4.35
C ALA A 47 2.74 -18.74 5.87
N LYS A 48 2.84 -19.86 6.59
CA LYS A 48 3.00 -19.88 8.06
C LYS A 48 4.16 -19.02 8.59
N PRO A 49 5.37 -19.07 8.02
CA PRO A 49 6.48 -18.23 8.49
C PRO A 49 6.17 -16.75 8.34
N TYR A 50 5.58 -16.35 7.20
CA TYR A 50 5.24 -14.95 6.93
C TYR A 50 4.19 -14.40 7.90
N ILE A 51 3.20 -15.20 8.29
CA ILE A 51 2.20 -14.83 9.32
C ILE A 51 2.88 -14.53 10.67
N SER A 52 4.02 -15.17 10.95
CA SER A 52 4.82 -14.94 12.14
C SER A 52 5.94 -13.90 11.92
N HIS A 53 5.87 -13.14 10.83
CA HIS A 53 6.85 -12.13 10.40
C HIS A 53 8.27 -12.68 10.24
N GLN A 54 8.39 -13.96 9.87
CA GLN A 54 9.67 -14.59 9.56
C GLN A 54 9.89 -14.57 8.05
N TYR A 55 10.97 -13.90 7.64
CA TYR A 55 11.32 -13.67 6.24
C TYR A 55 12.71 -14.25 5.96
N GLU A 56 12.78 -15.29 5.13
CA GLU A 56 14.04 -15.92 4.70
C GLU A 56 14.66 -15.18 3.51
N ASP A 57 15.94 -15.44 3.21
CA ASP A 57 16.65 -14.83 2.07
C ASP A 57 16.47 -15.66 0.79
N ASP A 58 15.21 -15.95 0.43
CA ASP A 58 14.83 -16.69 -0.76
C ASP A 58 14.01 -15.83 -1.74
N GLN A 59 13.94 -16.26 -3.00
CA GLN A 59 13.28 -15.50 -4.06
C GLN A 59 11.78 -15.25 -3.77
N THR A 60 11.08 -16.22 -3.18
CA THR A 60 9.66 -16.09 -2.83
C THR A 60 9.46 -14.97 -1.82
N THR A 61 10.33 -14.92 -0.81
CA THR A 61 10.28 -13.87 0.21
C THR A 61 10.56 -12.49 -0.37
N LYS A 62 11.55 -12.38 -1.28
CA LYS A 62 11.85 -11.10 -1.95
C LYS A 62 10.66 -10.58 -2.76
N GLU A 63 10.00 -11.46 -3.51
CA GLU A 63 8.81 -11.12 -4.30
C GLU A 63 7.62 -10.73 -3.41
N LEU A 64 7.41 -11.46 -2.31
CA LEU A 64 6.39 -11.13 -1.31
C LEU A 64 6.64 -9.76 -0.69
N LEU A 65 7.87 -9.49 -0.23
CA LEU A 65 8.24 -8.20 0.35
C LEU A 65 8.08 -7.06 -0.66
N PHE A 66 8.49 -7.26 -1.92
CA PHE A 66 8.28 -6.27 -2.96
C PHE A 66 6.79 -5.96 -3.16
N CYS A 67 5.93 -6.98 -3.23
CA CYS A 67 4.49 -6.80 -3.30
C CYS A 67 3.92 -6.04 -2.10
N ILE A 68 4.36 -6.39 -0.87
CA ILE A 68 3.91 -5.73 0.36
C ILE A 68 4.27 -4.25 0.30
N LEU A 69 5.51 -3.92 -0.05
CA LEU A 69 5.97 -2.53 -0.10
C LEU A 69 5.28 -1.71 -1.20
N LEU A 70 4.84 -2.33 -2.30
CA LEU A 70 3.97 -1.68 -3.28
C LEU A 70 2.58 -1.37 -2.69
N ASN A 71 1.96 -2.34 -2.00
CA ASN A 71 0.64 -2.17 -1.38
C ASN A 71 0.65 -1.16 -0.23
N LEU A 72 1.77 -1.06 0.48
CA LEU A 72 1.98 -0.06 1.54
C LEU A 72 2.45 1.31 1.00
N ARG A 73 2.59 1.46 -0.33
CA ARG A 73 3.09 2.69 -1.00
C ARG A 73 4.50 3.10 -0.55
N VAL A 74 5.23 2.19 0.07
CA VAL A 74 6.63 2.34 0.46
C VAL A 74 7.54 2.21 -0.76
N TYR A 75 7.12 1.51 -1.81
CA TYR A 75 7.84 1.47 -3.08
C TYR A 75 7.08 2.24 -4.16
N GLN A 76 7.73 3.24 -4.77
CA GLN A 76 7.12 4.02 -5.84
C GLN A 76 7.47 3.43 -7.21
N ALA A 77 6.57 2.61 -7.75
CA ALA A 77 6.77 1.89 -9.01
C ALA A 77 7.09 2.80 -10.21
N THR A 78 6.46 3.99 -10.29
CA THR A 78 6.66 4.92 -11.42
C THR A 78 8.06 5.52 -11.49
N GLN A 79 8.72 5.65 -10.33
CA GLN A 79 10.07 6.20 -10.22
C GLN A 79 11.11 5.13 -9.94
N ASN A 80 10.70 3.89 -9.63
CA ASN A 80 11.56 2.80 -9.20
C ASN A 80 12.36 3.13 -7.92
N VAL A 81 11.71 3.84 -6.98
CA VAL A 81 12.36 4.39 -5.79
C VAL A 81 11.70 3.87 -4.51
N PRO A 82 12.49 3.33 -3.56
CA PRO A 82 12.03 3.06 -2.21
C PRO A 82 11.88 4.35 -1.38
N ARG A 83 10.77 4.47 -0.65
CA ARG A 83 10.40 5.58 0.24
C ARG A 83 10.72 5.24 1.68
N VAL A 84 12.00 5.40 2.04
CA VAL A 84 12.56 5.05 3.35
C VAL A 84 11.79 5.72 4.51
N GLU A 85 11.31 6.95 4.31
CA GLU A 85 10.55 7.72 5.29
C GLU A 85 9.18 7.12 5.64
N LEU A 86 8.60 6.36 4.71
CA LEU A 86 7.37 5.61 4.96
C LEU A 86 7.66 4.28 5.62
N MET A 87 8.74 3.61 5.21
CA MET A 87 9.14 2.32 5.76
C MET A 87 9.27 2.34 7.28
N ARG A 88 9.86 3.42 7.83
CA ARG A 88 10.03 3.58 9.29
C ARG A 88 8.73 3.50 10.09
N GLN A 89 7.60 3.84 9.48
CA GLN A 89 6.31 3.91 10.17
C GLN A 89 5.75 2.52 10.49
N PHE A 90 6.26 1.49 9.81
CA PHE A 90 5.93 0.08 10.04
C PHE A 90 6.88 -0.60 11.03
N PHE A 91 7.75 0.16 11.72
CA PHE A 91 8.67 -0.41 12.71
C PHE A 91 8.68 0.42 14.00
N THR A 92 8.76 -0.28 15.12
CA THR A 92 8.91 0.29 16.46
C THR A 92 10.26 -0.13 17.02
N PRO A 93 11.17 0.83 17.30
CA PRO A 93 12.46 0.51 17.92
C PRO A 93 12.26 0.00 19.35
N ASP A 94 13.22 -0.79 19.83
CA ASP A 94 13.24 -1.19 21.24
C ASP A 94 13.50 0.02 22.14
N ALA A 95 12.79 0.13 23.26
CA ALA A 95 12.77 1.32 24.10
C ALA A 95 14.16 1.76 24.65
N GLY A 96 15.13 0.84 24.71
CA GLY A 96 16.51 1.13 25.15
C GLY A 96 17.54 1.23 24.02
N ASP A 97 17.13 0.98 22.77
CA ASP A 97 18.04 1.03 21.64
C ASP A 97 18.14 2.44 21.09
N THR A 98 19.23 3.15 21.41
CA THR A 98 19.49 4.49 20.90
C THR A 98 20.29 4.50 19.58
N MET A 99 20.72 3.33 19.11
CA MET A 99 21.58 3.18 17.92
C MET A 99 20.84 2.65 16.70
N HIS A 100 19.55 2.31 16.82
CA HIS A 100 18.73 1.77 15.73
C HIS A 100 18.83 2.61 14.44
N VAL A 101 18.65 3.94 14.54
CA VAL A 101 18.76 4.86 13.40
C VAL A 101 20.13 4.78 12.72
N ASN A 102 21.22 4.80 13.49
CA ASN A 102 22.57 4.79 12.94
C ASN A 102 22.87 3.48 12.21
N ARG A 103 22.51 2.34 12.80
CA ARG A 103 22.73 1.01 12.21
C ARG A 103 21.87 0.81 10.96
N THR A 104 20.60 1.21 11.00
CA THR A 104 19.72 1.16 9.83
C THR A 104 20.24 2.04 8.71
N ASN A 105 20.66 3.29 8.99
CA ASN A 105 21.22 4.19 7.96
C ASN A 105 22.52 3.64 7.35
N GLU A 106 23.39 3.06 8.15
CA GLU A 106 24.62 2.43 7.66
C GLU A 106 24.34 1.24 6.75
N CYS A 107 23.32 0.44 7.08
CA CYS A 107 22.83 -0.61 6.20
C CYS A 107 22.24 -0.05 4.90
N LEU A 108 21.38 0.97 4.98
CA LEU A 108 20.69 1.56 3.82
C LEU A 108 21.66 2.16 2.79
N ARG A 109 22.82 2.68 3.21
CA ARG A 109 23.88 3.16 2.29
C ARG A 109 24.39 2.08 1.34
N ARG A 110 24.21 0.80 1.68
CA ARG A 110 24.67 -0.35 0.89
C ARG A 110 23.57 -0.92 0.00
N VAL A 111 22.33 -0.46 0.15
CA VAL A 111 21.21 -0.88 -0.68
C VAL A 111 21.33 -0.23 -2.05
N GLN A 112 21.41 -1.05 -3.09
CA GLN A 112 21.46 -0.55 -4.46
C GLN A 112 20.08 -0.03 -4.85
N ILE A 113 20.01 1.19 -5.34
CA ILE A 113 18.79 1.73 -5.96
C ILE A 113 18.89 1.41 -7.46
N PRO A 114 17.96 0.63 -8.02
CA PRO A 114 17.99 0.28 -9.42
C PRO A 114 17.93 1.55 -10.27
N LEU A 115 18.95 1.73 -11.11
CA LEU A 115 18.87 2.67 -12.21
C LEU A 115 17.70 2.25 -13.11
N LYS A 116 17.08 3.21 -13.79
CA LYS A 116 15.96 2.97 -14.71
C LYS A 116 16.36 1.83 -15.67
N GLU A 117 15.74 0.66 -15.52
CA GLU A 117 16.07 -0.54 -16.30
C GLU A 117 15.71 -0.26 -17.77
N ASN A 118 16.72 -0.02 -18.61
CA ASN A 118 16.55 0.25 -20.06
C ASN A 118 16.52 -1.04 -20.90
N SER A 119 16.51 -2.23 -20.28
CA SER A 119 16.64 -3.49 -21.01
C SER A 119 15.29 -4.14 -21.29
N SER A 120 14.94 -4.23 -22.57
CA SER A 120 13.74 -4.89 -23.10
C SER A 120 13.69 -6.41 -22.92
N CYS A 121 14.76 -7.06 -22.42
CA CYS A 121 14.92 -8.53 -22.45
C CYS A 121 15.22 -9.20 -21.08
N GLY A 122 15.11 -8.47 -19.96
CA GLY A 122 15.29 -9.04 -18.61
C GLY A 122 13.96 -9.38 -17.92
N LYS A 123 14.02 -10.07 -16.77
CA LYS A 123 12.89 -10.09 -15.83
C LYS A 123 12.67 -8.64 -15.39
N PRO A 124 11.53 -7.99 -15.73
CA PRO A 124 11.30 -6.63 -15.31
C PRO A 124 11.28 -6.58 -13.77
N TYR A 125 11.81 -5.49 -13.19
CA TYR A 125 11.79 -5.22 -11.75
C TYR A 125 12.77 -6.03 -10.89
N LEU A 126 13.73 -6.76 -11.46
CA LEU A 126 14.71 -7.51 -10.66
C LEU A 126 15.48 -6.58 -9.70
N GLY A 127 15.97 -5.44 -10.20
CA GLY A 127 16.64 -4.48 -9.34
C GLY A 127 15.71 -3.83 -8.32
N ALA A 128 14.42 -3.69 -8.65
CA ALA A 128 13.40 -3.18 -7.74
C ALA A 128 13.13 -4.13 -6.56
N ILE A 129 13.00 -5.42 -6.86
CA ILE A 129 12.83 -6.49 -5.87
C ILE A 129 14.04 -6.55 -4.94
N GLU A 130 15.26 -6.51 -5.47
CA GLU A 130 16.47 -6.54 -4.63
C GLU A 130 16.60 -5.29 -3.76
N SER A 131 16.27 -4.11 -4.30
CA SER A 131 16.30 -2.85 -3.54
C SER A 131 15.26 -2.82 -2.41
N ALA A 132 14.04 -3.27 -2.72
CA ALA A 132 12.95 -3.40 -1.76
C ALA A 132 13.32 -4.37 -0.63
N ASN A 133 13.85 -5.55 -0.98
CA ASN A 133 14.35 -6.52 -0.02
C ASN A 133 15.50 -5.96 0.83
N GLY A 134 16.49 -5.32 0.20
CA GLY A 134 17.62 -4.70 0.90
C GLY A 134 17.18 -3.64 1.91
N MET A 135 16.27 -2.74 1.52
CA MET A 135 15.68 -1.77 2.44
C MET A 135 14.94 -2.46 3.57
N PHE A 136 14.06 -3.43 3.28
CA PHE A 136 13.32 -4.17 4.30
C PHE A 136 14.25 -4.79 5.34
N ARG A 137 15.29 -5.50 4.89
CA ARG A 137 16.27 -6.14 5.77
C ARG A 137 16.99 -5.13 6.68
N CYS A 138 17.28 -3.92 6.20
CA CYS A 138 17.87 -2.89 7.05
C CYS A 138 16.96 -2.47 8.20
N PHE A 139 15.65 -2.39 7.97
CA PHE A 139 14.69 -2.12 9.06
C PHE A 139 14.50 -3.35 9.96
N TYR A 140 14.30 -4.50 9.35
CA TYR A 140 14.03 -5.77 10.04
C TYR A 140 15.14 -6.18 11.01
N TYR A 141 16.41 -5.98 10.65
CA TYR A 141 17.53 -6.38 11.52
C TYR A 141 18.08 -5.27 12.42
N TYR A 142 17.90 -3.99 12.06
CA TYR A 142 18.60 -2.90 12.75
C TYR A 142 17.68 -1.82 13.33
N TYR A 143 16.42 -1.73 12.90
CA TYR A 143 15.55 -0.64 13.35
C TYR A 143 14.68 -1.04 14.54
N GLY A 144 14.11 -2.25 14.54
CA GLY A 144 13.24 -2.72 15.61
C GLY A 144 12.21 -3.74 15.15
N ASN A 145 11.11 -3.83 15.91
CA ASN A 145 10.04 -4.78 15.67
C ASN A 145 9.01 -4.25 14.68
N LEU A 146 8.46 -5.14 13.86
CA LEU A 146 7.45 -4.78 12.88
C LEU A 146 6.13 -4.38 13.58
N ASN A 147 5.62 -3.21 13.23
CA ASN A 147 4.36 -2.70 13.73
C ASN A 147 3.19 -3.23 12.89
N ARG A 148 2.22 -3.86 13.55
CA ARG A 148 1.05 -4.48 12.93
C ARG A 148 -0.11 -3.51 12.71
N SER A 149 -0.03 -2.30 13.26
CA SER A 149 -1.07 -1.28 13.07
C SER A 149 -1.00 -0.69 11.67
N ALA A 150 -2.17 -0.36 11.12
CA ALA A 150 -2.25 0.44 9.91
C ALA A 150 -1.63 1.81 10.17
N VAL A 151 -0.74 2.21 9.28
CA VAL A 151 -0.16 3.54 9.27
C VAL A 151 -1.08 4.43 8.44
N GLU A 152 -1.63 5.47 9.05
CA GLU A 152 -2.49 6.41 8.32
C GLU A 152 -1.65 7.29 7.39
N LEU A 153 -1.46 6.81 6.15
CA LEU A 153 -0.76 7.52 5.10
C LEU A 153 -1.76 8.29 4.25
N LEU A 154 -1.81 9.61 4.44
CA LEU A 154 -2.62 10.47 3.58
C LEU A 154 -2.31 10.18 2.10
N PRO A 155 -3.33 9.96 1.24
CA PRO A 155 -3.13 9.85 -0.18
C PRO A 155 -2.38 11.08 -0.72
N THR A 156 -1.49 10.90 -1.68
CA THR A 156 -0.91 12.01 -2.44
C THR A 156 -2.00 12.63 -3.32
N MET A 157 -1.72 13.79 -3.91
CA MET A 157 -2.64 14.45 -4.83
C MET A 157 -2.93 13.61 -6.07
N LEU A 158 -1.91 12.91 -6.60
CA LEU A 158 -2.07 12.00 -7.72
C LEU A 158 -2.91 10.78 -7.33
N GLU A 159 -2.68 10.19 -6.16
CA GLU A 159 -3.50 9.06 -5.68
C GLU A 159 -4.94 9.48 -5.39
N ARG A 160 -5.17 10.67 -4.82
CA ARG A 160 -6.53 11.23 -4.68
C ARG A 160 -7.22 11.37 -6.03
N GLN A 161 -6.54 11.96 -7.00
CA GLN A 161 -7.09 12.14 -8.34
C GLN A 161 -7.41 10.79 -8.99
N GLN A 162 -6.52 9.81 -8.85
CA GLN A 162 -6.74 8.45 -9.35
C GLN A 162 -7.96 7.80 -8.69
N ILE A 163 -8.09 7.87 -7.36
CA ILE A 163 -9.27 7.38 -6.63
C ILE A 163 -10.54 8.06 -7.14
N GLN A 164 -10.52 9.38 -7.30
CA GLN A 164 -11.68 10.13 -7.80
C GLN A 164 -12.06 9.70 -9.21
N GLN A 165 -11.10 9.54 -10.12
CA GLN A 165 -11.37 9.07 -11.48
C GLN A 165 -11.94 7.65 -11.49
N GLU A 166 -11.39 6.74 -10.70
CA GLU A 166 -11.88 5.37 -10.59
C GLU A 166 -13.27 5.31 -9.95
N CYS A 167 -13.51 6.07 -8.89
CA CYS A 167 -14.82 6.16 -8.26
C CYS A 167 -15.87 6.79 -9.18
N ALA A 168 -15.51 7.81 -9.96
CA ALA A 168 -16.39 8.39 -10.96
C ALA A 168 -16.81 7.34 -12.00
N LYS A 169 -15.87 6.53 -12.49
CA LYS A 169 -16.17 5.39 -13.39
C LYS A 169 -17.09 4.37 -12.73
N ILE A 170 -16.80 3.96 -11.50
CA ILE A 170 -17.60 2.98 -10.75
C ILE A 170 -19.05 3.45 -10.58
N VAL A 171 -19.25 4.72 -10.21
CA VAL A 171 -20.59 5.25 -9.95
C VAL A 171 -21.27 5.85 -11.18
N GLY A 172 -20.60 5.91 -12.33
CA GLY A 172 -21.17 6.48 -13.57
C GLY A 172 -21.20 8.00 -13.63
N ILE A 173 -20.28 8.70 -12.94
CA ILE A 173 -20.09 10.15 -13.08
C ILE A 173 -19.10 10.43 -14.23
N PRO A 174 -19.43 11.33 -15.19
CA PRO A 174 -18.48 11.74 -16.22
C PRO A 174 -17.23 12.37 -15.62
N GLU A 175 -16.04 11.92 -16.03
CA GLU A 175 -14.75 12.44 -15.51
C GLU A 175 -14.61 13.97 -15.65
N GLY A 176 -15.18 14.56 -16.70
CA GLY A 176 -15.18 16.01 -16.90
C GLY A 176 -15.83 16.79 -15.75
N LEU A 177 -16.78 16.17 -15.03
CA LEU A 177 -17.46 16.77 -13.89
C LEU A 177 -16.55 16.85 -12.65
N LEU A 178 -15.48 16.05 -12.57
CA LEU A 178 -14.51 16.09 -11.47
C LEU A 178 -13.77 17.43 -11.37
N ARG A 179 -13.69 18.17 -12.49
CA ARG A 179 -13.08 19.51 -12.54
C ARG A 179 -14.04 20.62 -12.09
N CYS A 180 -15.32 20.30 -11.90
CA CYS A 180 -16.39 21.24 -11.60
C CYS A 180 -17.02 20.95 -10.23
N GLY A 181 -16.35 21.36 -9.15
CA GLY A 181 -16.72 20.97 -7.78
C GLY A 181 -18.16 21.31 -7.38
N SER A 182 -18.72 22.45 -7.82
CA SER A 182 -20.10 22.85 -7.55
C SER A 182 -21.14 21.98 -8.26
N HIS A 183 -20.91 21.65 -9.54
CA HIS A 183 -21.79 20.78 -10.31
C HIS A 183 -21.71 19.33 -9.85
N LEU A 184 -20.52 18.88 -9.42
CA LEU A 184 -20.33 17.56 -8.86
C LEU A 184 -21.13 17.36 -7.57
N LYS A 185 -21.11 18.34 -6.64
CA LYS A 185 -21.87 18.29 -5.38
C LYS A 185 -23.38 18.22 -5.57
N ASN A 186 -23.89 18.82 -6.65
CA ASN A 186 -25.31 18.83 -7.00
C ASN A 186 -25.73 17.60 -7.83
N HIS A 187 -24.79 16.74 -8.23
CA HIS A 187 -25.08 15.57 -9.04
C HIS A 187 -25.84 14.50 -8.22
N PRO A 188 -26.87 13.83 -8.77
CA PRO A 188 -27.64 12.81 -8.05
C PRO A 188 -26.78 11.67 -7.47
N LEU A 189 -25.66 11.37 -8.11
CA LEU A 189 -24.72 10.29 -7.72
C LEU A 189 -23.60 10.77 -6.79
N TYR A 190 -23.60 12.03 -6.35
CA TYR A 190 -22.54 12.59 -5.51
C TYR A 190 -22.34 11.82 -4.21
N SER A 191 -23.43 11.41 -3.53
CA SER A 191 -23.34 10.64 -2.30
C SER A 191 -22.62 9.31 -2.50
N ASN A 192 -22.94 8.58 -3.58
CA ASN A 192 -22.28 7.31 -3.90
C ASN A 192 -20.81 7.51 -4.28
N PHE A 193 -20.52 8.58 -5.02
CA PHE A 193 -19.16 8.97 -5.36
C PHE A 193 -18.32 9.27 -4.11
N SER A 194 -18.84 10.13 -3.23
CA SER A 194 -18.18 10.49 -1.97
C SER A 194 -17.94 9.27 -1.09
N HIS A 195 -18.92 8.36 -1.02
CA HIS A 195 -18.79 7.11 -0.28
C HIS A 195 -17.70 6.20 -0.87
N CYS A 196 -17.64 6.06 -2.20
CA CYS A 196 -16.57 5.32 -2.87
C CYS A 196 -15.19 5.91 -2.56
N VAL A 197 -15.03 7.24 -2.67
CA VAL A 197 -13.75 7.91 -2.41
C VAL A 197 -13.31 7.68 -0.96
N MET A 198 -14.23 7.82 -0.01
CA MET A 198 -13.97 7.54 1.41
C MET A 198 -13.47 6.11 1.61
N LEU A 199 -14.22 5.10 1.13
CA LEU A 199 -13.85 3.69 1.26
C LEU A 199 -12.49 3.38 0.65
N ARG A 200 -12.21 3.86 -0.57
CA ARG A 200 -10.97 3.56 -1.28
C ARG A 200 -9.74 4.29 -0.73
N SER A 201 -9.95 5.46 -0.13
CA SER A 201 -8.86 6.15 0.59
C SER A 201 -8.47 5.46 1.90
N GLY A 202 -9.37 4.68 2.49
CA GLY A 202 -9.20 4.11 3.83
C GLY A 202 -9.32 5.15 4.96
N SER A 203 -9.77 6.36 4.66
CA SER A 203 -9.97 7.43 5.64
C SER A 203 -11.45 7.58 5.99
N SER A 204 -11.74 7.75 7.28
CA SER A 204 -13.06 8.08 7.81
C SER A 204 -13.42 9.57 7.68
N THR A 205 -12.48 10.43 7.22
CA THR A 205 -12.63 11.90 7.21
C THR A 205 -11.98 12.57 5.99
N MET A 206 -12.23 12.09 4.77
CA MET A 206 -11.88 12.90 3.59
C MET A 206 -13.01 13.85 3.21
N ALA A 207 -12.95 15.08 3.75
CA ALA A 207 -13.52 16.22 3.06
C ALA A 207 -12.65 16.52 1.82
N LEU A 208 -13.29 16.76 0.68
CA LEU A 208 -12.64 17.28 -0.53
C LEU A 208 -12.05 18.66 -0.21
N ASP A 209 -10.79 18.71 0.22
CA ASP A 209 -10.11 19.97 0.49
C ASP A 209 -9.16 20.36 -0.66
N GLU A 210 -9.35 21.59 -1.12
CA GLU A 210 -8.61 22.28 -2.16
C GLU A 210 -7.39 22.93 -1.52
N ASN A 211 -6.24 22.26 -1.37
CA ASN A 211 -4.96 22.97 -1.32
C ASN A 211 -3.74 22.06 -1.46
N LEU A 212 -2.89 22.44 -2.43
CA LEU A 212 -1.67 21.76 -2.84
C LEU A 212 -0.47 22.57 -2.34
N ARG A 213 0.28 22.11 -1.32
CA ARG A 213 1.67 22.57 -1.13
C ARG A 213 2.51 21.64 -0.25
N ASN A 214 3.63 21.20 -0.86
CA ASN A 214 4.96 20.84 -0.35
C ASN A 214 5.06 20.26 1.08
N SER A 215 5.80 19.18 1.32
CA SER A 215 7.27 19.21 1.21
C SER A 215 7.88 17.81 1.41
N LEU A 216 8.98 17.56 0.69
CA LEU A 216 9.98 16.53 0.99
C LEU A 216 10.72 16.88 2.29
N ASN A 217 10.97 15.88 3.15
CA ASN A 217 12.15 15.85 4.03
C ASN A 217 12.47 14.40 4.43
N VAL A 218 13.74 14.04 4.22
CA VAL A 218 14.39 12.83 4.69
C VAL A 218 14.33 12.76 6.22
N ILE A 219 14.24 11.54 6.76
CA ILE A 219 14.12 11.19 8.18
C ILE A 219 15.07 12.07 9.02
N LYS A 220 14.51 13.03 9.75
CA LYS A 220 15.24 13.79 10.76
C LYS A 220 15.28 12.98 12.06
N ALA A 221 16.42 13.10 12.74
CA ALA A 221 16.72 12.56 14.05
C ALA A 221 15.63 12.89 15.08
#